data_AF-A0A815DLY1-F1
#
_entry.id   AF-A0A815DLY1-F1
#
_cell.length_a   1.000
_cell.length_b   1.000
_cell.length_c   1.000
_cell.angle_alpha   90.00
_cell.angle_beta   90.00
_cell.angle_gamma   90.00
#
_symmetry.space_group_name_H-M   'P 1'
#
loop_
_entity.id
_entity.type
_entity.pdbx_description
1 polymer ?
#
loop_
_entity_poly.entity_id
_entity_poly.type
_entity_poly.pdbx_seq_one_letter_code
_entity_poly.pdbx_strand_id
1 'polypeptide(L)'
;SFYSDEKFQKLFWMALAKSSVWESGHEQSKIQSKTIETEVYVASAEKNFLEERMKLCTYLWKNGFKTEMAYKCNPKLLDQLQYCEKNQIELCVIIGSSELETDTIKIRDVITRNEFLIPREQLIDEIRIHLNKVRQRLAENKQQ
;
A
#
# COMPACT_ATOMS: atom_id res chain seq x y z
N SER A 1 5.55 10.32 57.06
CA SER A 1 4.46 11.17 57.58
C SER A 1 4.59 12.56 56.99
N PHE A 2 4.08 12.79 55.77
CA PHE A 2 4.04 14.11 55.09
C PHE A 2 3.14 14.06 53.83
N TYR A 3 1.91 13.56 53.96
CA TYR A 3 0.93 13.56 52.86
C TYR A 3 -0.49 13.84 53.42
N SER A 4 -0.59 14.88 54.25
CA SER A 4 -1.84 15.38 54.84
C SER A 4 -2.09 16.84 54.46
N ASP A 5 -1.75 17.20 53.22
CA ASP A 5 -2.05 18.53 52.70
C ASP A 5 -3.05 18.38 51.54
N GLU A 6 -4.28 18.83 51.76
CA GLU A 6 -5.40 18.70 50.80
C GLU A 6 -5.10 19.44 49.48
N LYS A 7 -4.23 20.47 49.51
CA LYS A 7 -3.76 21.15 48.29
C LYS A 7 -2.80 20.28 47.49
N PHE A 8 -1.96 19.46 48.14
CA PHE A 8 -1.08 18.51 47.44
C PHE A 8 -1.86 17.36 46.82
N GLN A 9 -2.91 16.86 47.48
CA GLN A 9 -3.81 15.87 46.86
C GLN A 9 -4.59 16.46 45.67
N LYS A 10 -5.05 17.73 45.75
CA LYS A 10 -5.66 18.44 44.60
C LYS A 10 -4.66 18.71 43.47
N LEU A 11 -3.42 19.09 43.79
CA LEU A 11 -2.34 19.29 42.80
C LEU A 11 -1.94 17.98 42.12
N PHE A 12 -1.93 16.87 42.86
CA PHE A 12 -1.66 15.54 42.32
C PHE A 12 -2.80 15.06 41.41
N TRP A 13 -4.07 15.26 41.79
CA TRP A 13 -5.22 15.04 40.90
C TRP A 13 -5.22 15.96 39.69
N MET A 14 -4.76 17.21 39.81
CA MET A 14 -4.55 18.10 38.66
C MET A 14 -3.40 17.62 37.75
N ALA A 15 -2.33 17.04 38.31
CA ALA A 15 -1.21 16.49 37.54
C ALA A 15 -1.60 15.19 36.81
N LEU A 16 -2.41 14.35 37.45
CA LEU A 16 -2.98 13.16 36.81
C LEU A 16 -4.09 13.52 35.81
N ALA A 17 -4.93 14.52 36.09
CA ALA A 17 -5.91 15.06 35.14
C ALA A 17 -5.24 15.76 33.95
N LYS A 18 -4.05 16.36 34.12
CA LYS A 18 -3.22 16.85 33.00
C LYS A 18 -2.58 15.74 32.18
N SER A 19 -2.52 14.50 32.67
CA SER A 19 -2.21 13.31 31.85
C SER A 19 -3.47 12.64 31.28
N SER A 20 -4.67 13.11 31.64
CA SER A 20 -5.96 12.55 31.24
C SER A 20 -6.91 13.59 30.62
N VAL A 21 -6.35 14.64 30.01
CA VAL A 21 -6.97 15.39 28.90
C VAL A 21 -5.97 15.34 27.75
N TRP A 22 -5.73 14.10 27.32
CA TRP A 22 -5.55 13.78 25.92
C TRP A 22 -6.92 13.35 25.40
N GLU A 23 -7.87 14.28 25.39
CA GLU A 23 -8.87 14.33 24.33
C GLU A 23 -8.18 14.95 23.11
N SER A 24 -7.24 14.20 22.56
CA SER A 24 -7.21 14.12 21.12
C SER A 24 -7.93 12.82 20.83
N GLY A 25 -9.15 12.95 20.31
CA GLY A 25 -9.73 11.92 19.48
C GLY A 25 -8.69 11.59 18.42
N HIS A 26 -7.82 10.65 18.74
CA HIS A 26 -7.23 9.77 17.78
C HIS A 26 -8.33 8.80 17.36
N GLU A 27 -9.38 9.36 16.76
CA GLU A 27 -9.58 8.98 15.38
C GLU A 27 -8.22 9.31 14.73
N GLN A 28 -7.31 8.33 14.75
CA GLN A 28 -6.39 8.19 13.66
C GLN A 28 -7.33 8.07 12.47
N SER A 29 -7.77 9.21 11.93
CA SER A 29 -7.71 9.41 10.52
C SER A 29 -6.27 9.03 10.22
N LYS A 30 -6.13 7.73 9.95
CA LYS A 30 -4.97 7.13 9.36
C LYS A 30 -5.07 7.68 7.95
N ILE A 31 -4.82 8.98 7.84
CA ILE A 31 -4.17 9.58 6.70
C ILE A 31 -2.84 8.83 6.74
N GLN A 32 -2.88 7.61 6.21
CA GLN A 32 -1.72 6.94 5.69
C GLN A 32 -1.31 7.90 4.60
N SER A 33 -0.55 8.92 4.99
CA SER A 33 0.33 9.62 4.09
C SER A 33 0.96 8.48 3.31
N LYS A 34 0.68 8.42 2.00
CA LYS A 34 1.36 7.48 1.10
C LYS A 34 2.85 7.73 1.35
N THR A 35 3.46 6.93 2.22
CA THR A 35 4.89 7.01 2.50
C THR A 35 5.66 6.54 1.28
N ILE A 36 4.96 5.86 0.37
CA ILE A 36 5.45 5.24 -0.83
C ILE A 36 4.57 5.76 -1.97
N GLU A 37 5.17 6.50 -2.90
CA GLU A 37 4.51 7.02 -4.10
C GLU A 37 4.43 5.96 -5.22
N THR A 38 4.41 4.69 -4.83
CA THR A 38 4.34 3.55 -5.74
C THR A 38 2.92 3.37 -6.22
N GLU A 39 2.77 3.35 -7.54
CA GLU A 39 1.50 3.16 -8.23
C GLU A 39 1.27 1.68 -8.54
N VAL A 40 2.35 0.94 -8.85
CA VAL A 40 2.29 -0.46 -9.28
C VAL A 40 3.27 -1.32 -8.47
N TYR A 41 2.78 -2.40 -7.90
CA TYR A 41 3.59 -3.40 -7.21
C TYR A 41 3.78 -4.64 -8.08
N VAL A 42 4.98 -5.20 -8.15
CA VAL A 42 5.24 -6.47 -8.83
C VAL A 42 5.45 -7.60 -7.81
N ALA A 43 4.50 -8.51 -7.77
CA ALA A 43 4.44 -9.70 -6.95
C ALA A 43 4.76 -10.97 -7.77
N SER A 44 5.15 -12.05 -7.07
CA SER A 44 5.26 -13.38 -7.69
C SER A 44 4.93 -14.46 -6.69
N ALA A 45 4.30 -15.52 -7.17
CA ALA A 45 3.92 -16.65 -6.33
C ALA A 45 5.05 -17.69 -6.14
N GLU A 46 6.08 -17.66 -6.98
CA GLU A 46 7.10 -18.72 -7.07
C GLU A 46 8.53 -18.26 -6.74
N LYS A 47 9.37 -19.24 -6.37
CA LYS A 47 10.82 -19.06 -6.14
C LYS A 47 11.52 -18.90 -7.49
N ASN A 48 12.51 -18.00 -7.57
CA ASN A 48 13.32 -17.68 -8.77
C ASN A 48 12.72 -16.75 -9.84
N PHE A 49 11.59 -16.09 -9.60
CA PHE A 49 11.05 -15.07 -10.52
C PHE A 49 11.68 -13.67 -10.35
N LEU A 50 12.77 -13.56 -9.60
CA LEU A 50 13.39 -12.27 -9.31
C LEU A 50 13.88 -11.56 -10.59
N GLU A 51 14.47 -12.31 -11.53
CA GLU A 51 14.95 -11.74 -12.80
C GLU A 51 13.80 -11.21 -13.65
N GLU A 52 12.72 -11.99 -13.79
CA GLU A 52 11.53 -11.57 -14.55
C GLU A 52 10.83 -10.37 -13.90
N ARG A 53 10.71 -10.34 -12.56
CA ARG A 53 10.24 -9.15 -11.85
C ARG A 53 11.10 -7.93 -12.14
N MET A 54 12.42 -8.08 -12.13
CA MET A 54 13.35 -6.98 -12.37
C MET A 54 13.25 -6.47 -13.81
N LYS A 55 13.12 -7.38 -14.79
CA LYS A 55 12.85 -7.02 -16.19
C LYS A 55 11.53 -6.26 -16.31
N LEU A 56 10.47 -6.71 -15.63
CA LEU A 56 9.18 -6.04 -15.67
C LEU A 56 9.20 -4.66 -15.00
N CYS A 57 9.82 -4.54 -13.83
CA CYS A 57 10.04 -3.24 -13.17
C CYS A 57 10.82 -2.29 -14.08
N THR A 58 11.89 -2.77 -14.72
CA THR A 58 12.66 -1.96 -15.66
C THR A 58 11.80 -1.51 -16.84
N TYR A 59 10.95 -2.39 -17.37
CA TYR A 59 10.03 -2.07 -18.44
C TYR A 59 9.02 -0.99 -18.02
N LEU A 60 8.45 -1.10 -16.83
CA LEU A 60 7.51 -0.13 -16.29
C LEU A 60 8.18 1.22 -15.96
N TRP A 61 9.39 1.20 -15.41
CA TRP A 61 10.19 2.40 -15.15
C TRP A 61 10.56 3.14 -16.44
N LYS A 62 10.91 2.42 -17.52
CA LYS A 62 11.14 3.03 -18.84
C LYS A 62 9.92 3.75 -19.39
N ASN A 63 8.72 3.31 -19.03
CA ASN A 63 7.45 3.94 -19.40
C ASN A 63 6.99 5.02 -18.40
N GLY A 64 7.79 5.31 -17.37
CA GLY A 64 7.52 6.38 -16.41
C GLY A 64 6.57 6.03 -15.27
N PHE A 65 6.30 4.74 -15.04
CA PHE A 65 5.47 4.31 -13.90
C PHE A 65 6.29 4.13 -12.64
N LYS A 66 5.76 4.57 -11.50
CA LYS A 66 6.40 4.34 -10.20
C LYS A 66 6.08 2.93 -9.73
N THR A 67 7.04 2.02 -9.93
CA THR A 67 6.85 0.61 -9.60
C THR A 67 7.77 0.12 -8.51
N GLU A 68 7.26 -0.75 -7.65
CA GLU A 68 8.00 -1.40 -6.58
C GLU A 68 7.87 -2.91 -6.69
N MET A 69 8.84 -3.64 -6.16
CA MET A 69 8.82 -5.10 -6.12
C MET A 69 9.18 -5.60 -4.73
N ALA A 70 8.80 -6.84 -4.44
CA ALA A 70 9.28 -7.50 -3.24
C ALA A 70 10.78 -7.83 -3.35
N TYR A 71 11.60 -7.19 -2.52
CA TYR A 71 13.04 -7.49 -2.40
C TYR A 71 13.34 -8.82 -1.69
N LYS A 72 12.37 -9.37 -0.96
CA LYS A 72 12.52 -10.68 -0.33
C LYS A 72 12.49 -11.78 -1.39
N CYS A 73 13.39 -12.77 -1.29
CA CYS A 73 13.42 -13.90 -2.22
C CYS A 73 12.19 -14.81 -2.13
N ASN A 74 11.49 -14.86 -0.98
CA ASN A 74 10.31 -15.72 -0.81
C ASN A 74 9.28 -15.19 0.21
N PRO A 75 8.75 -13.97 0.04
CA PRO A 75 7.60 -13.52 0.81
C PRO A 75 6.39 -14.37 0.39
N LYS A 76 5.60 -14.83 1.36
CA LYS A 76 4.33 -15.50 1.05
C LYS A 76 3.45 -14.51 0.27
N LEU A 77 2.73 -14.96 -0.75
CA LEU A 77 1.83 -14.11 -1.55
C LEU A 77 0.88 -13.30 -0.64
N LEU A 78 0.40 -13.91 0.45
CA LEU A 78 -0.44 -13.25 1.45
C LEU A 78 0.24 -12.04 2.13
N ASP A 79 1.55 -12.13 2.39
CA ASP A 79 2.34 -11.04 2.99
C ASP A 79 2.53 -9.90 1.97
N GLN A 80 2.72 -10.24 0.69
CA GLN A 80 2.78 -9.26 -0.40
C GLN A 80 1.44 -8.53 -0.57
N LEU A 81 0.31 -9.25 -0.54
CA LEU A 81 -1.01 -8.63 -0.62
C LEU A 81 -1.28 -7.71 0.58
N GLN A 82 -0.97 -8.16 1.80
CA GLN A 82 -1.05 -7.32 3.00
C GLN A 82 -0.14 -6.09 2.91
N TYR A 83 1.05 -6.23 2.33
CA TYR A 83 1.94 -5.10 2.07
C TYR A 83 1.33 -4.12 1.07
N CYS A 84 0.72 -4.61 -0.02
CA CYS A 84 0.02 -3.77 -0.99
C CYS A 84 -1.15 -3.02 -0.34
N GLU A 85 -1.95 -3.69 0.50
CA GLU A 85 -3.05 -3.07 1.26
C GLU A 85 -2.53 -2.03 2.27
N LYS A 86 -1.46 -2.36 3.01
CA LYS A 86 -0.87 -1.48 4.03
C LYS A 86 -0.27 -0.21 3.43
N ASN A 87 0.41 -0.34 2.29
CA ASN A 87 1.03 0.80 1.60
C ASN A 87 0.09 1.47 0.60
N GLN A 88 -1.15 1.00 0.48
CA GLN A 88 -2.17 1.53 -0.41
C GLN A 88 -1.69 1.64 -1.86
N ILE A 89 -1.01 0.59 -2.33
CA ILE A 89 -0.60 0.50 -3.73
C ILE A 89 -1.84 0.21 -4.55
N GLU A 90 -2.03 0.94 -5.64
CA GLU A 90 -3.27 0.93 -6.41
C GLU A 90 -3.37 -0.35 -7.25
N LEU A 91 -2.25 -0.78 -7.81
CA LEU A 91 -2.16 -1.95 -8.68
C LEU A 91 -1.12 -2.94 -8.19
N CYS A 92 -1.46 -4.23 -8.20
CA CYS A 92 -0.56 -5.33 -7.92
C CYS A 92 -0.49 -6.25 -9.13
N VAL A 93 0.65 -6.27 -9.79
CA VAL A 93 0.98 -7.13 -10.92
C VAL A 93 1.58 -8.43 -10.40
N ILE A 94 0.95 -9.55 -10.68
CA ILE A 94 1.36 -10.88 -10.23
C ILE A 94 1.91 -11.65 -11.43
N ILE A 95 3.12 -12.19 -11.28
CA ILE A 95 3.79 -13.02 -12.28
C ILE A 95 4.02 -14.42 -11.70
N GLY A 96 3.71 -15.45 -12.48
CA GLY A 96 4.00 -16.86 -12.20
C GLY A 96 4.52 -17.58 -13.44
N SER A 97 4.88 -18.86 -13.29
CA SER A 97 5.34 -19.70 -14.42
C SER A 97 4.30 -19.83 -15.53
N SER A 98 3.04 -20.10 -15.16
CA SER A 98 1.93 -20.23 -16.11
C SER A 98 1.69 -18.94 -16.91
N GLU A 99 1.81 -17.79 -16.25
CA GLU A 99 1.69 -16.48 -16.88
C GLU A 99 2.86 -16.20 -17.85
N LEU A 100 4.10 -16.55 -17.46
CA LEU A 100 5.27 -16.37 -18.30
C LEU A 100 5.23 -17.26 -19.55
N GLU A 101 4.76 -18.50 -19.43
CA GLU A 101 4.63 -19.43 -20.57
C GLU A 101 3.58 -18.97 -21.58
N THR A 102 2.54 -18.29 -21.11
CA THR A 102 1.44 -17.78 -21.94
C THR A 102 1.65 -16.33 -22.41
N ASP A 103 2.76 -15.69 -22.03
CA ASP A 103 3.06 -14.26 -22.19
C ASP A 103 1.91 -13.34 -21.72
N THR A 104 1.19 -13.80 -20.71
CA THR A 104 0.13 -13.03 -20.05
C THR A 104 0.59 -12.59 -18.66
N ILE A 105 -0.04 -11.55 -18.14
CA ILE A 105 0.27 -10.98 -16.84
C ILE A 105 -1.04 -10.78 -16.09
N LYS A 106 -1.05 -11.21 -14.83
CA LYS A 106 -2.20 -11.03 -13.96
C LYS A 106 -2.06 -9.71 -13.21
N ILE A 107 -3.07 -8.86 -13.31
CA ILE A 107 -3.17 -7.63 -12.52
C ILE A 107 -4.29 -7.79 -11.51
N ARG A 108 -4.00 -7.37 -10.29
CA ARG A 108 -4.93 -7.29 -9.20
C ARG A 108 -5.01 -5.84 -8.73
N ASP A 109 -6.21 -5.29 -8.76
CA ASP A 109 -6.51 -4.02 -8.15
C ASP A 109 -6.71 -4.24 -6.65
N VAL A 110 -6.00 -3.48 -5.81
CA VAL A 110 -6.05 -3.62 -4.35
C VAL A 110 -7.31 -2.95 -3.79
N ILE A 111 -7.78 -1.87 -4.44
CA ILE A 111 -8.94 -1.08 -4.03
C ILE A 111 -10.21 -1.85 -4.36
N THR A 112 -10.34 -2.32 -5.60
CA THR A 112 -11.55 -3.03 -6.05
C THR A 112 -11.48 -4.53 -5.80
N ARG A 113 -10.30 -5.06 -5.42
CA ARG A 113 -10.01 -6.50 -5.25
C ARG A 113 -10.27 -7.32 -6.51
N ASN A 114 -10.43 -6.69 -7.66
CA ASN A 114 -10.63 -7.37 -8.94
C ASN A 114 -9.30 -7.88 -9.48
N GLU A 115 -9.37 -9.05 -10.11
CA GLU A 115 -8.25 -9.72 -10.76
C GLU A 115 -8.57 -9.86 -12.24
N PHE A 116 -7.65 -9.43 -13.09
CA PHE A 116 -7.79 -9.51 -14.54
C PHE A 116 -6.47 -9.94 -15.15
N LEU A 117 -6.57 -10.63 -16.28
CA LEU A 117 -5.43 -11.22 -16.97
C LEU A 117 -5.32 -10.54 -18.32
N ILE A 118 -4.15 -9.99 -18.60
CA ILE A 118 -3.92 -9.18 -19.79
C ILE A 118 -2.64 -9.64 -20.49
N PRO A 119 -2.57 -9.53 -21.82
CA PRO A 119 -1.33 -9.81 -22.53
C PRO A 119 -0.27 -8.77 -22.16
N ARG A 120 1.00 -9.19 -22.14
CA ARG A 120 2.13 -8.32 -21.79
C ARG A 120 2.22 -7.05 -22.64
N GLU A 121 1.80 -7.12 -23.89
CA GLU A 121 1.76 -5.98 -24.81
C GLU A 121 0.81 -4.86 -24.35
N GLN A 122 -0.33 -5.22 -23.76
CA GLN A 122 -1.35 -4.26 -23.29
C GLN A 122 -1.13 -3.81 -21.84
N LEU A 123 -0.08 -4.31 -21.18
CA LEU A 123 0.24 -4.00 -19.79
C LEU A 123 0.30 -2.49 -19.52
N ILE A 124 0.99 -1.76 -20.39
CA ILE A 124 1.24 -0.34 -20.21
C ILE A 124 -0.04 0.48 -20.34
N ASP A 125 -0.82 0.21 -21.38
CA ASP A 125 -2.10 0.87 -21.63
C ASP A 125 -3.09 0.61 -20.48
N GLU A 126 -3.23 -0.64 -20.06
CA GLU A 126 -4.15 -1.01 -18.98
C GLU A 126 -3.76 -0.37 -17.65
N ILE A 127 -2.46 -0.39 -17.28
CA ILE A 127 -1.97 0.31 -16.09
C ILE A 127 -2.27 1.80 -16.19
N ARG A 128 -2.01 2.43 -17.33
CA ARG A 128 -2.24 3.87 -17.51
C ARG A 128 -3.72 4.24 -17.40
N ILE A 129 -4.60 3.48 -18.05
CA ILE A 129 -6.06 3.65 -17.97
C ILE A 129 -6.50 3.53 -16.52
N HIS A 130 -5.99 2.52 -15.82
CA HIS A 130 -6.37 2.26 -14.45
C HIS A 130 -5.88 3.36 -13.49
N LEU A 131 -4.62 3.78 -13.59
CA LEU A 131 -4.10 4.89 -12.78
C LEU A 131 -4.84 6.19 -13.04
N ASN A 132 -5.22 6.48 -14.29
CA ASN A 132 -6.05 7.64 -14.61
C ASN A 132 -7.43 7.55 -13.94
N LYS A 133 -8.08 6.39 -13.95
CA LYS A 133 -9.36 6.17 -13.25
C LYS A 133 -9.23 6.39 -11.74
N VAL A 134 -8.15 5.90 -11.13
CA VAL A 134 -7.90 6.09 -9.69
C VAL A 134 -7.68 7.57 -9.38
N ARG A 135 -6.88 8.28 -10.19
CA ARG A 135 -6.65 9.73 -10.05
C ARG A 135 -7.95 10.54 -10.17
N GLN A 136 -8.85 10.16 -11.09
CA GLN A 136 -10.17 10.80 -11.22
C GLN A 136 -11.02 10.61 -9.96
N ARG A 137 -11.13 9.37 -9.45
CA ARG A 137 -11.88 9.08 -8.22
C ARG A 137 -11.35 9.85 -7.01
N LEU A 138 -10.03 9.99 -6.91
CA LEU A 138 -9.38 10.77 -5.84
C LEU A 138 -9.68 12.27 -5.93
N ALA A 139 -9.86 12.82 -7.14
CA ALA A 139 -10.23 14.22 -7.34
C ALA A 139 -11.69 14.48 -6.96
N GLU A 140 -12.60 13.55 -7.26
CA GLU A 140 -14.01 13.63 -6.90
C GLU A 140 -14.22 13.58 -5.38
N ASN A 141 -13.53 12.66 -4.69
CA ASN A 141 -13.63 12.52 -3.23
C ASN A 141 -13.04 13.70 -2.43
N LYS A 142 -12.28 14.60 -3.06
CA LYS A 142 -11.75 15.83 -2.41
C LYS A 142 -12.72 17.01 -2.44
N GLN A 143 -13.78 16.94 -3.24
CA GLN A 143 -14.77 18.02 -3.38
C GLN A 143 -16.00 17.83 -2.47
N GLN A 144 -16.02 16.75 -1.68
CA GLN A 144 -17.12 16.39 -0.78
C GLN A 144 -16.62 16.36 0.66
#